data_AF-A0A7X1GTZ4-F1
#
_entry.id   AF-A0A7X1GTZ4-F1
#
_cell.length_a   1.000
_cell.length_b   1.000
_cell.length_c   1.000
_cell.angle_alpha   90.00
_cell.angle_beta   90.00
_cell.angle_gamma   90.00
#
_symmetry.space_group_name_H-M   'P 1'
#
loop_
_entity.id
_entity.type
_entity.pdbx_description
1 polymer ?
#
loop_
_entity_poly.entity_id
_entity_poly.type
_entity_poly.pdbx_seq_one_letter_code
_entity_poly.pdbx_strand_id
1 'polypeptide(L)'
;MKTCLSLLVVAMILCFYAPAFGGDGSTAALRHYYQAAIDHEIKSCLEKTSLQNSRSDQLQRKGHLEASKARFLMTNRDHLVDEMVESDIERKPYKIQRFLNEQFHCNCYAPRQARAFF
;
A
#
# COMPACT_ATOMS: atom_id res chain seq x y z
N MET A 1 4.58 42.16 32.86
CA MET A 1 4.71 40.73 33.24
C MET A 1 3.52 39.86 32.81
N LYS A 2 2.72 40.26 31.80
CA LYS A 2 1.54 39.49 31.34
C LYS A 2 1.74 38.85 29.96
N THR A 3 2.72 39.34 29.18
CA THR A 3 3.02 38.88 27.81
C THR A 3 3.92 37.64 27.77
N CYS A 4 4.81 37.44 28.76
CA CYS A 4 5.68 36.26 28.80
C CYS A 4 4.92 34.96 29.11
N LEU A 5 3.83 35.05 29.88
CA LEU A 5 2.99 33.89 30.25
C LEU A 5 2.18 33.38 29.05
N SER A 6 1.77 34.27 28.14
CA SER A 6 0.97 33.92 26.96
C SER A 6 1.81 33.19 25.90
N LEU A 7 3.10 33.54 25.75
CA LEU A 7 4.02 32.87 24.83
C LEU A 7 4.34 31.42 25.25
N LEU A 8 4.38 31.13 26.55
CA LEU A 8 4.63 29.78 27.07
C LEU A 8 3.49 28.80 26.76
N VAL A 9 2.24 29.27 26.74
CA VAL A 9 1.08 28.42 26.46
C VAL A 9 0.99 28.07 24.97
N VAL A 10 1.31 29.00 24.07
CA VAL A 10 1.32 28.74 22.62
C VAL A 10 2.46 27.78 22.23
N ALA A 11 3.62 27.90 22.87
CA ALA A 11 4.74 26.98 22.65
C ALA A 11 4.43 25.54 23.10
N MET A 12 3.67 25.38 24.19
CA MET A 12 3.31 24.06 24.71
C MET A 12 2.27 23.33 23.83
N ILE A 13 1.38 24.07 23.17
CA ILE A 13 0.38 23.51 22.24
C ILE A 13 1.04 23.08 20.92
N LEU A 14 2.10 23.76 20.46
CA LEU A 14 2.85 23.35 19.28
C LEU A 14 3.61 22.03 19.45
N CYS A 15 3.99 21.66 20.68
CA CYS A 15 4.65 20.39 20.95
C CYS A 15 3.71 19.17 20.87
N PHE A 16 2.39 19.37 20.94
CA PHE A 16 1.40 18.28 20.78
C PHE A 16 1.12 17.90 19.32
N TYR A 17 1.48 18.78 18.36
CA TYR A 17 1.33 18.54 16.93
C TYR A 17 2.63 18.08 16.24
N ALA A 18 3.73 17.96 16.98
CA ALA A 18 4.90 17.27 16.47
C ALA A 18 4.55 15.78 16.36
N PRO A 19 4.61 15.17 15.16
CA PRO A 19 4.57 13.72 15.08
C PRO A 19 5.73 13.22 15.93
N ALA A 20 5.44 12.35 16.90
CA ALA A 20 6.47 11.65 17.63
C ALA A 20 7.25 10.76 16.64
N PHE A 21 8.26 11.34 15.98
CA PHE A 21 9.23 10.61 15.17
C PHE A 21 10.16 9.84 16.12
N GLY A 22 9.61 8.83 16.78
CA GLY A 22 10.36 7.73 17.40
C GLY A 22 10.75 6.73 16.33
N GLY A 23 11.66 7.11 15.43
CA GLY A 23 12.18 6.26 14.37
C GLY A 23 13.31 5.37 14.87
N ASP A 24 13.24 4.07 14.58
CA ASP A 24 13.90 3.53 13.37
C ASP A 24 13.65 2.01 13.25
N GLY A 25 13.71 1.27 14.36
CA GLY A 25 13.64 -0.21 14.33
C GLY A 25 12.26 -0.79 14.02
N SER A 26 11.19 -0.24 14.59
CA SER A 26 9.83 -0.80 14.45
C SER A 26 9.24 -0.53 13.06
N THR A 27 9.38 0.70 12.57
CA THR A 27 8.88 1.11 11.25
C THR A 27 9.68 0.42 10.13
N ALA A 28 11.01 0.31 10.24
CA ALA A 28 11.81 -0.40 9.26
C ALA A 28 11.44 -1.89 9.19
N ALA A 29 11.25 -2.56 10.33
CA ALA A 29 10.80 -3.95 10.38
C ALA A 29 9.39 -4.13 9.77
N LEU A 30 8.49 -3.18 10.01
CA LEU A 30 7.15 -3.18 9.43
C LEU A 30 7.18 -3.04 7.91
N ARG A 31 7.95 -2.08 7.39
CA ARG A 31 8.14 -1.89 5.94
C ARG A 31 8.72 -3.13 5.28
N HIS A 32 9.75 -3.73 5.89
CA HIS A 32 10.34 -4.97 5.39
C HIS A 32 9.34 -6.12 5.35
N TYR A 33 8.46 -6.23 6.35
CA TYR A 33 7.39 -7.22 6.36
C TYR A 33 6.41 -7.03 5.19
N TYR A 34 5.96 -5.79 4.93
CA TYR A 34 5.09 -5.52 3.79
C TYR A 34 5.76 -5.74 2.44
N GLN A 35 7.04 -5.36 2.31
CA GLN A 35 7.83 -5.65 1.10
C GLN A 35 7.87 -7.15 0.82
N ALA A 36 8.18 -7.97 1.84
CA ALA A 36 8.19 -9.43 1.70
C ALA A 36 6.80 -9.99 1.34
N ALA A 37 5.72 -9.41 1.88
CA ALA A 37 4.36 -9.82 1.54
C ALA A 37 4.01 -9.49 0.07
N ILE A 38 4.41 -8.33 -0.44
CA ILE A 38 4.24 -7.97 -1.86
C ILE A 38 5.06 -8.91 -2.74
N ASP A 39 6.32 -9.19 -2.39
CA ASP A 39 7.19 -10.08 -3.18
C ASP A 39 6.61 -11.49 -3.26
N HIS A 40 6.03 -11.98 -2.15
CA HIS A 40 5.31 -13.24 -2.12
C HIS A 40 4.08 -13.23 -3.06
N GLU A 41 3.27 -12.17 -3.02
CA GLU A 41 2.11 -12.04 -3.91
C GLU A 41 2.53 -11.97 -5.38
N ILE A 42 3.57 -11.20 -5.70
CA ILE A 42 4.16 -11.13 -7.06
C ILE A 42 4.56 -12.52 -7.53
N LYS A 43 5.28 -13.29 -6.71
CA LYS A 43 5.68 -14.65 -7.05
C LYS A 43 4.46 -15.54 -7.33
N SER A 44 3.43 -15.48 -6.48
CA SER A 44 2.20 -16.26 -6.68
C SER A 44 1.48 -15.88 -7.99
N CYS A 45 1.43 -14.59 -8.32
CA CYS A 45 0.89 -14.13 -9.60
C CYS A 45 1.71 -14.67 -10.78
N LEU A 46 3.04 -14.58 -10.72
CA LEU A 46 3.96 -15.06 -11.75
C LEU A 46 3.82 -16.56 -12.02
N GLU A 47 3.66 -17.40 -11.00
CA GLU A 47 3.44 -18.84 -11.17
C GLU A 47 2.19 -19.14 -12.02
N LYS A 48 1.14 -18.33 -11.88
CA LYS A 48 -0.12 -18.46 -12.62
C LYS A 48 -0.07 -17.85 -14.02
N THR A 49 0.97 -17.10 -14.38
CA THR A 49 1.12 -16.53 -15.73
C THR A 49 1.29 -17.59 -16.81
N SER A 50 1.75 -18.79 -16.44
CA SER A 50 1.80 -19.97 -17.31
C SER A 50 0.43 -20.32 -17.91
N LEU A 51 -0.66 -19.97 -17.22
CA LEU A 51 -2.04 -20.20 -17.67
C LEU A 51 -2.42 -19.38 -18.92
N GLN A 52 -1.65 -18.35 -19.29
CA GLN A 52 -1.88 -17.57 -20.51
C GLN A 52 -1.83 -18.42 -21.79
N ASN A 53 -1.08 -19.53 -21.75
CA ASN A 53 -0.96 -20.47 -22.86
C ASN A 53 -1.94 -21.65 -22.76
N SER A 54 -2.89 -21.61 -21.82
CA SER A 54 -3.89 -22.67 -21.66
C SER A 54 -4.86 -22.69 -22.83
N ARG A 55 -5.36 -23.89 -23.16
CA ARG A 55 -6.41 -24.10 -24.17
C ARG A 55 -7.81 -23.68 -23.68
N SER A 56 -7.97 -23.42 -22.39
CA SER A 56 -9.23 -22.93 -21.81
C SER A 56 -9.21 -21.41 -21.77
N ASP A 57 -10.17 -20.77 -22.43
CA ASP A 57 -10.34 -19.31 -22.44
C ASP A 57 -10.40 -18.72 -21.03
N GLN A 58 -11.05 -19.41 -20.10
CA GLN A 58 -11.16 -18.95 -18.71
C GLN A 58 -9.81 -18.96 -18.00
N LEU A 59 -9.00 -20.01 -18.21
CA LEU A 59 -7.65 -20.09 -17.64
C LEU A 59 -6.71 -19.09 -18.29
N GLN A 60 -6.81 -18.88 -19.60
CA GLN A 60 -6.04 -17.86 -20.31
C GLN A 60 -6.34 -16.46 -19.78
N ARG A 61 -7.62 -16.09 -19.64
CA ARG A 61 -8.02 -14.81 -19.03
C ARG A 61 -7.48 -14.65 -17.62
N LYS A 62 -7.53 -15.71 -16.80
CA LYS A 62 -6.94 -15.71 -15.46
C LYS A 62 -5.43 -15.47 -15.51
N GLY A 63 -4.72 -16.11 -16.42
CA GLY A 63 -3.28 -15.90 -16.62
C GLY A 63 -2.94 -14.46 -16.97
N HIS A 64 -3.71 -13.82 -17.86
CA HIS A 64 -3.51 -12.40 -18.21
C HIS A 64 -3.83 -11.46 -17.04
N LEU A 65 -4.86 -11.77 -16.25
CA LEU A 65 -5.20 -11.00 -15.05
C LEU A 65 -4.05 -11.05 -14.03
N GLU A 66 -3.54 -12.25 -13.72
CA GLU A 66 -2.42 -12.44 -12.79
C GLU A 66 -1.13 -11.79 -13.32
N ALA A 67 -0.87 -11.85 -14.63
CA ALA A 67 0.25 -11.12 -15.24
C ALA A 67 0.12 -9.59 -15.08
N SER A 68 -1.08 -9.06 -15.26
CA SER A 68 -1.36 -7.64 -15.10
C SER A 68 -1.21 -7.20 -13.65
N LYS A 69 -1.69 -8.02 -12.70
CA LYS A 69 -1.54 -7.80 -11.27
C LYS A 69 -0.06 -7.82 -10.85
N ALA A 70 0.72 -8.81 -11.30
CA ALA A 70 2.16 -8.87 -11.02
C ALA A 70 2.87 -7.59 -11.48
N ARG A 71 2.59 -7.12 -12.70
CA ARG A 71 3.16 -5.89 -13.25
C ARG A 71 2.78 -4.66 -12.42
N PHE A 72 1.50 -4.55 -12.02
CA PHE A 72 1.03 -3.47 -11.15
C PHE A 72 1.78 -3.46 -9.82
N LEU A 73 1.90 -4.62 -9.16
CA LEU A 73 2.58 -4.75 -7.87
C LEU A 73 4.07 -4.45 -7.97
N MET A 74 4.75 -4.91 -9.03
CA MET A 74 6.17 -4.58 -9.28
C MET A 74 6.39 -3.08 -9.48
N THR A 75 5.49 -2.43 -10.22
CA THR A 75 5.63 -1.00 -10.58
C THR A 75 5.35 -0.09 -9.39
N ASN A 76 4.41 -0.47 -8.52
CA ASN A 76 3.94 0.38 -7.42
C ASN A 76 4.41 -0.12 -6.04
N ARG A 77 5.42 -1.00 -5.99
CA ARG A 77 5.84 -1.70 -4.77
C ARG A 77 6.07 -0.75 -3.60
N ASP A 78 6.88 0.29 -3.80
CA ASP A 78 7.25 1.22 -2.71
C ASP A 78 6.05 2.06 -2.27
N HIS A 79 5.26 2.55 -3.21
CA HIS A 79 4.01 3.28 -2.92
C HIS A 79 3.01 2.44 -2.12
N LEU A 80 2.82 1.18 -2.49
CA LEU A 80 1.92 0.26 -1.78
C LEU A 80 2.42 -0.02 -0.35
N VAL A 81 3.74 -0.06 -0.13
CA VAL A 81 4.32 -0.18 1.22
C VAL A 81 4.04 1.07 2.03
N ASP A 82 4.23 2.25 1.45
CA ASP A 82 3.93 3.53 2.11
C ASP A 82 2.46 3.60 2.51
N GLU A 83 1.52 3.31 1.59
CA GLU A 83 0.09 3.31 1.89
C GLU A 83 -0.29 2.28 2.97
N MET A 84 0.33 1.09 2.97
CA MET A 84 0.06 0.07 4.01
C MET A 84 0.56 0.50 5.39
N VAL A 85 1.69 1.21 5.46
CA VAL A 85 2.21 1.79 6.71
C VAL A 85 1.32 2.92 7.18
N GLU A 86 0.93 3.83 6.29
CA GLU A 86 0.06 4.97 6.61
C GLU A 86 -1.35 4.52 7.03
N SER A 87 -1.87 3.47 6.42
CA SER A 87 -3.19 2.90 6.73
C SER A 87 -3.20 1.94 7.92
N ASP A 88 -2.04 1.72 8.56
CA ASP A 88 -1.84 0.77 9.68
C ASP A 88 -2.50 -0.61 9.42
N ILE A 89 -2.22 -1.19 8.24
CA ILE A 89 -2.84 -2.45 7.85
C ILE A 89 -2.39 -3.58 8.78
N GLU A 90 -3.32 -4.24 9.45
CA GLU A 90 -3.03 -5.43 10.26
C GLU A 90 -2.17 -6.44 9.49
N ARG A 91 -1.12 -6.95 10.15
CA ARG A 91 -0.15 -7.94 9.61
C ARG A 91 -0.74 -9.35 9.48
N LYS A 92 -1.96 -9.45 8.96
CA LYS A 92 -2.65 -10.70 8.63
C LYS A 92 -2.61 -10.88 7.11
N PRO A 93 -2.13 -12.02 6.58
CA PRO A 93 -1.97 -12.22 5.14
C PRO A 93 -3.21 -11.88 4.31
N TYR A 94 -4.41 -12.25 4.77
CA TYR A 94 -5.65 -11.97 4.06
C TYR A 94 -6.02 -10.47 4.02
N LYS A 95 -5.60 -9.67 5.01
CA LYS A 95 -5.83 -8.22 5.03
C LYS A 95 -4.94 -7.53 4.01
N ILE A 96 -3.67 -7.93 3.96
CA ILE A 96 -2.69 -7.44 2.98
C ILE A 96 -3.14 -7.82 1.57
N GLN A 97 -3.50 -9.09 1.34
CA GLN A 97 -3.96 -9.53 0.03
C GLN A 97 -5.24 -8.79 -0.39
N ARG A 98 -6.18 -8.56 0.54
CA ARG A 98 -7.37 -7.76 0.29
C ARG A 98 -7.01 -6.33 -0.13
N PHE A 99 -6.13 -5.66 0.63
CA PHE A 99 -5.65 -4.32 0.30
C PHE A 99 -5.02 -4.27 -1.10
N LEU A 100 -4.10 -5.19 -1.41
CA LEU A 100 -3.44 -5.25 -2.72
C LEU A 100 -4.43 -5.51 -3.87
N ASN A 101 -5.44 -6.34 -3.64
CA ASN A 101 -6.52 -6.59 -4.62
C ASN A 101 -7.39 -5.35 -4.83
N GLU A 102 -7.77 -4.66 -3.75
CA GLU A 102 -8.53 -3.41 -3.81
C GLU A 102 -7.75 -2.35 -4.58
N GLN A 103 -6.45 -2.16 -4.28
CA GLN A 103 -5.59 -1.23 -5.00
C GLN A 103 -5.45 -1.58 -6.49
N PHE A 104 -5.26 -2.85 -6.82
CA PHE A 104 -5.21 -3.29 -8.21
C PHE A 104 -6.53 -3.04 -8.94
N HIS A 105 -7.67 -3.38 -8.33
CA HIS A 105 -8.98 -3.18 -8.95
C HIS A 105 -9.35 -1.70 -9.10
N CYS A 106 -9.06 -0.87 -8.10
CA CYS A 106 -9.30 0.57 -8.20
C CYS A 106 -8.42 1.20 -9.29
N ASN A 107 -7.13 0.86 -9.38
CA ASN A 107 -6.25 1.49 -10.36
C ASN A 107 -6.35 0.92 -11.78
N CYS A 108 -6.77 -0.34 -11.94
CA CYS A 108 -6.87 -0.99 -13.26
C CYS A 108 -8.31 -1.09 -13.80
N TYR A 109 -9.34 -0.98 -12.94
CA TYR A 109 -10.74 -1.11 -13.32
C TYR A 109 -11.65 0.05 -12.89
N ALA A 110 -11.14 1.08 -12.20
CA ALA A 110 -11.98 2.27 -11.99
C ALA A 110 -12.37 2.88 -13.34
N PRO A 111 -13.67 3.12 -13.60
CA PRO A 111 -14.04 4.00 -14.68
C PRO A 111 -13.37 5.36 -14.41
N ARG A 112 -12.84 5.99 -15.47
CA ARG A 112 -12.28 7.36 -15.45
C ARG A 112 -13.27 8.39 -14.88
N GLN A 113 -13.41 8.44 -13.56
CA GLN A 113 -14.24 9.41 -12.84
C GLN A 113 -13.61 9.74 -11.48
N ALA A 114 -12.38 10.26 -11.48
CA ALA A 114 -11.83 10.99 -10.33
C ALA A 114 -10.59 11.84 -10.70
N ARG A 115 -10.61 12.49 -11.87
CA ARG A 115 -9.69 13.61 -12.18
C ARG A 115 -10.45 14.85 -12.62
N ALA A 116 -11.57 15.10 -11.94
CA ALA A 116 -12.32 16.34 -12.07
C ALA A 116 -12.98 16.65 -10.72
N PHE A 117 -12.20 17.04 -9.72
CA PHE A 117 -12.68 17.95 -8.69
C PHE A 117 -11.51 18.87 -8.30
N PHE A 118 -11.65 20.10 -8.81
CA PHE A 118 -11.09 21.42 -8.49
C PHE A 118 -9.76 21.51 -7.73
#